data_AF-X8DZX4-F1
#
_entry.id   AF-X8DZX4-F1
#
_cell.length_a   1.000
_cell.length_b   1.000
_cell.length_c   1.000
_cell.angle_alpha   90.00
_cell.angle_beta   90.00
_cell.angle_gamma   90.00
#
_symmetry.space_group_name_H-M   'P 1'
#
loop_
_entity.id
_entity.type
_entity.pdbx_description
1 polymer ?
#
loop_
_entity_poly.entity_id
_entity_poly.type
_entity_poly.pdbx_seq_one_letter_code
_entity_poly.pdbx_strand_id
1 'polypeptide(L)'
;MRGLLVRHLVMPGMFDETAEILRWIASTLGPDTYVDLMAQYYPAGLVGRRDARDPYPEINRRLHQNEYLRAVQLADELGLRRLDQRSVAPAIS
;
A
#
# COMPACT_ATOMS: atom_id res chain seq x y z
N MET A 1 -6.18 -24.29 -8.30
CA MET A 1 -6.69 -23.31 -7.30
C MET A 1 -7.18 -22.10 -8.07
N ARG A 2 -8.44 -21.67 -7.89
CA ARG A 2 -8.95 -20.40 -8.42
C ARG A 2 -9.12 -19.46 -7.21
N GLY A 3 -8.10 -18.66 -6.93
CA GLY A 3 -8.14 -17.64 -5.88
C GLY A 3 -7.73 -16.30 -6.47
N LEU A 4 -8.39 -15.22 -6.07
CA LEU A 4 -8.03 -13.86 -6.47
C LEU A 4 -7.04 -13.30 -5.45
N LEU A 5 -5.85 -12.93 -5.94
CA LEU A 5 -4.83 -12.23 -5.16
C LEU A 5 -4.80 -10.77 -5.62
N VAL A 6 -5.08 -9.84 -4.71
CA VAL A 6 -4.96 -8.40 -4.97
C VAL A 6 -3.66 -7.90 -4.33
N ARG A 7 -2.79 -7.29 -5.13
CA ARG A 7 -1.58 -6.62 -4.64
C ARG A 7 -1.83 -5.13 -4.66
N HIS A 8 -1.83 -4.51 -3.49
CA HIS A 8 -2.08 -3.07 -3.35
C HIS A 8 -0.82 -2.38 -2.84
N LEU A 9 -0.31 -1.45 -3.64
CA LEU A 9 0.83 -0.63 -3.26
C LEU A 9 0.34 0.56 -2.43
N VAL A 10 0.80 0.66 -1.19
CA VAL A 10 0.46 1.79 -0.33
C VAL A 10 1.38 2.96 -0.66
N MET A 11 0.81 4.04 -1.17
CA MET A 11 1.55 5.26 -1.47
C MET A 11 1.64 6.17 -0.24
N PRO A 12 2.81 6.80 0.01
CA PRO A 12 2.95 7.79 1.07
C PRO A 12 2.01 8.97 0.85
N GLY A 13 1.31 9.41 1.91
CA GLY A 13 0.39 10.53 1.85
C GLY A 13 -0.99 10.20 1.26
N MET A 14 -1.22 8.99 0.77
CA MET A 14 -2.47 8.58 0.11
C MET A 14 -3.17 7.44 0.86
N PHE A 15 -3.30 7.63 2.18
CA PHE A 15 -3.93 6.65 3.06
C PHE A 15 -5.44 6.54 2.81
N ASP A 16 -6.11 7.68 2.58
CA ASP A 16 -7.56 7.71 2.40
C ASP A 16 -7.97 6.94 1.13
N GLU A 17 -7.20 7.09 0.05
CA GLU A 17 -7.38 6.34 -1.19
C GLU A 17 -7.12 4.84 -0.97
N THR A 18 -6.08 4.49 -0.20
CA THR A 18 -5.83 3.10 0.18
C THR A 18 -7.01 2.54 0.98
N ALA A 19 -7.58 3.32 1.89
CA ALA A 19 -8.71 2.91 2.69
C ALA A 19 -9.98 2.69 1.85
N GLU A 20 -10.26 3.57 0.90
CA GLU A 20 -11.37 3.39 -0.04
C GLU A 20 -11.21 2.14 -0.89
N ILE A 21 -10.01 1.88 -1.41
CA ILE A 21 -9.71 0.67 -2.19
C ILE A 21 -9.94 -0.59 -1.35
N LEU A 22 -9.44 -0.62 -0.11
CA LEU A 22 -9.64 -1.76 0.79
C LEU A 22 -11.13 -1.99 1.11
N ARG A 23 -11.89 -0.93 1.36
CA ARG A 23 -13.34 -1.01 1.58
C ARG A 23 -14.06 -1.55 0.34
N TRP A 24 -13.68 -1.07 -0.84
CA TRP A 24 -14.27 -1.53 -2.11
C TRP A 24 -13.94 -3.01 -2.39
N ILE A 25 -12.71 -3.46 -2.10
CA ILE A 25 -12.32 -4.87 -2.22
C ILE A 25 -13.19 -5.71 -1.28
N ALA A 26 -13.30 -5.33 -0.01
CA ALA A 26 -14.09 -6.06 0.97
C ALA A 26 -15.58 -6.12 0.59
N SER A 27 -16.15 -5.02 0.08
CA SER A 27 -17.57 -4.97 -0.30
C SER A 27 -17.86 -5.72 -1.60
N THR A 28 -16.94 -5.67 -2.57
CA THR A 28 -17.18 -6.17 -3.94
C THR A 28 -16.75 -7.61 -4.12
N LEU A 29 -15.60 -7.99 -3.55
CA LEU A 29 -15.00 -9.30 -3.69
C LEU A 29 -15.26 -10.20 -2.47
N GLY A 30 -15.66 -9.60 -1.35
CA GLY A 30 -15.94 -10.28 -0.09
C GLY A 30 -14.72 -10.33 0.84
N PRO A 31 -14.96 -10.60 2.14
CA PRO A 31 -13.92 -10.58 3.17
C PRO A 31 -12.84 -11.66 2.98
N ASP A 32 -13.17 -12.81 2.36
CA ASP A 32 -12.19 -13.88 2.12
C ASP A 32 -11.18 -13.56 0.99
N THR A 33 -11.16 -12.33 0.46
CA THR A 33 -10.21 -11.90 -0.56
C THR A 33 -8.80 -11.82 0.02
N TYR A 34 -7.84 -12.39 -0.71
CA TYR A 34 -6.43 -12.30 -0.35
C TYR A 34 -5.84 -10.97 -0.82
N VAL A 35 -5.35 -10.17 0.12
CA VAL A 35 -4.72 -8.87 -0.14
C VAL A 35 -3.26 -8.87 0.34
N ASP A 36 -2.36 -8.50 -0.55
CA ASP A 36 -0.93 -8.27 -0.29
C ASP A 36 -0.68 -6.76 -0.30
N LEU A 37 -0.53 -6.17 0.90
CA LEU A 37 -0.24 -4.75 1.07
C LEU A 37 1.27 -4.53 0.95
N MET A 38 1.70 -3.86 -0.12
CA MET A 38 3.12 -3.60 -0.37
C MET A 38 3.51 -2.20 0.10
N ALA A 39 4.58 -2.11 0.88
CA ALA A 39 5.19 -0.85 1.33
C ALA A 39 6.31 -0.32 0.41
N GLN A 40 6.73 -1.12 -0.58
CA GLN A 40 7.88 -0.82 -1.44
C GLN A 40 7.50 0.13 -2.59
N TYR A 41 7.33 1.42 -2.28
CA TYR A 41 7.50 2.45 -3.31
C TYR A 41 8.99 2.80 -3.40
N TYR A 42 9.66 2.30 -4.45
CA TYR A 42 11.00 2.74 -4.83
C TYR A 42 10.83 3.70 -6.01
N PRO A 43 11.12 5.00 -5.88
CA PRO A 43 11.02 5.94 -6.98
C PRO A 43 12.04 5.58 -8.06
N ALA A 44 11.62 4.74 -9.02
CA ALA A 44 12.43 4.37 -10.16
C ALA A 44 12.21 5.38 -11.30
N GLY A 45 13.14 6.34 -11.41
CA GLY A 45 13.60 6.82 -12.71
C GLY A 45 13.08 8.14 -13.28
N LEU A 46 11.97 8.71 -12.78
CA LEU A 46 11.43 9.99 -13.29
C LEU A 46 11.16 11.05 -12.20
N VAL A 47 11.01 10.64 -10.94
CA VAL A 47 10.92 11.55 -9.79
C VAL A 47 12.35 11.95 -9.42
N GLY A 48 12.79 13.14 -9.84
CA GLY A 48 14.11 13.68 -9.50
C GLY A 48 15.11 13.91 -10.65
N ARG A 49 14.70 13.82 -11.93
CA ARG A 49 15.58 14.32 -13.01
C ARG A 49 15.45 15.83 -13.21
N ARG A 50 16.37 16.54 -12.56
CA ARG A 50 17.08 17.75 -13.04
C ARG A 50 16.26 18.75 -13.87
N ASP A 51 15.30 19.44 -13.25
CA ASP A 51 15.20 20.89 -13.36
C ASP A 51 14.22 21.42 -12.29
N ALA A 52 14.76 22.16 -11.33
CA ALA A 52 14.13 23.09 -10.37
C ALA A 52 12.75 22.88 -9.71
N ARG A 53 11.92 21.89 -10.02
CA ARG A 53 10.62 21.66 -9.36
C ARG A 53 10.30 20.17 -9.37
N ASP A 54 10.50 19.50 -8.24
CA ASP A 54 9.87 18.21 -8.03
C ASP A 54 8.35 18.41 -8.04
N PRO A 55 7.61 17.91 -9.06
CA PRO A 55 6.19 18.21 -9.17
C PRO A 55 5.37 17.47 -8.11
N TYR A 56 5.95 16.49 -7.39
CA TYR A 56 5.23 15.66 -6.42
C TYR A 56 6.07 15.35 -5.16
N PRO A 57 6.38 16.35 -4.31
CA PRO A 57 7.18 16.16 -3.10
C PRO A 57 6.52 15.19 -2.09
N GLU A 58 5.20 15.04 -2.14
CA GLU A 58 4.41 14.21 -1.22
C GLU A 58 4.61 12.71 -1.43
N ILE A 59 4.85 12.29 -2.68
CA ILE A 59 5.13 10.89 -3.03
C ILE A 59 6.63 10.58 -3.09
N ASN A 60 7.49 11.61 -3.06
CA ASN A 60 8.95 11.47 -3.07
C ASN A 60 9.53 11.23 -1.65
N ARG A 61 8.77 10.57 -0.78
CA ARG A 61 9.23 10.14 0.55
C ARG A 61 9.03 8.64 0.71
N ARG A 62 9.74 8.04 1.66
CA ARG A 62 9.43 6.68 2.08
C ARG A 62 8.06 6.67 2.79
N LEU A 63 7.29 5.61 2.57
CA LEU A 63 6.06 5.34 3.32
C LEU A 63 6.39 5.31 4.82
N HIS A 64 5.68 6.10 5.62
CA HIS A 64 5.88 6.03 7.07
C HIS A 64 5.32 4.71 7.61
N GLN A 65 6.00 4.14 8.61
CA GLN A 65 5.56 2.89 9.23
C GLN A 65 4.13 2.98 9.77
N ASN A 66 3.71 4.14 10.28
CA ASN A 66 2.35 4.36 10.78
C ASN A 66 1.28 4.31 9.66
N GLU A 67 1.58 4.79 8.45
CA GLU A 67 0.67 4.75 7.30
C GLU A 67 0.45 3.30 6.86
N TYR A 68 1.53 2.53 6.78
CA TYR A 68 1.46 1.10 6.49
C TYR A 68 0.69 0.33 7.58
N LEU A 69 1.01 0.56 8.86
CA LEU A 69 0.32 -0.10 9.98
C LEU A 69 -1.18 0.21 10.00
N ARG A 70 -1.58 1.46 9.71
CA ARG A 70 -2.99 1.83 9.59
C ARG A 70 -3.68 1.08 8.44
N ALA A 71 -3.02 0.90 7.30
CA ALA A 71 -3.58 0.14 6.18
C ALA A 71 -3.74 -1.35 6.53
N VAL A 72 -2.77 -1.92 7.24
CA VAL A 72 -2.82 -3.31 7.73
C VAL A 72 -3.96 -3.50 8.73
N GLN A 73 -4.12 -2.58 9.67
CA GLN A 73 -5.20 -2.62 10.66
C GLN A 73 -6.57 -2.53 9.98
N LEU A 74 -6.74 -1.60 9.03
CA LEU A 74 -7.99 -1.48 8.29
C LEU A 74 -8.32 -2.76 7.50
N ALA A 75 -7.31 -3.40 6.88
CA ALA A 75 -7.52 -4.67 6.20
C ALA A 75 -7.99 -5.78 7.16
N ASP A 76 -7.50 -5.78 8.42
CA ASP A 76 -7.96 -6.69 9.48
C ASP A 76 -9.42 -6.43 9.85
N GLU A 77 -9.77 -5.17 10.08
CA GLU A 77 -11.13 -4.74 10.44
C GLU A 77 -12.15 -5.07 9.35
N LEU A 78 -11.72 -5.04 8.09
CA LEU A 78 -12.54 -5.42 6.93
C LEU A 78 -12.59 -6.94 6.67
N GLY A 79 -11.88 -7.73 7.47
CA GLY A 79 -11.85 -9.19 7.36
C GLY A 79 -11.00 -9.73 6.21
N LEU A 80 -10.19 -8.90 5.55
CA LEU A 80 -9.38 -9.26 4.39
C LEU A 80 -8.24 -10.20 4.78
N ARG A 81 -8.01 -11.26 4.00
CA ARG A 81 -6.94 -12.23 4.26
C ARG A 81 -5.59 -11.68 3.81
N ARG A 82 -4.70 -11.40 4.74
CA ARG A 82 -3.34 -10.93 4.44
C ARG A 82 -2.39 -12.08 4.11
N LEU A 83 -1.62 -11.95 3.02
CA LEU A 83 -0.53 -12.89 2.69
C LEU A 83 0.86 -12.41 3.10
N ASP A 84 0.96 -11.19 3.62
CA ASP A 84 2.24 -10.52 3.79
C ASP A 84 3.04 -11.07 4.99
N GLN A 85 3.91 -12.05 4.73
CA GLN A 85 4.89 -12.58 5.68
C GLN A 85 6.32 -12.09 5.40
N ARG A 86 6.54 -11.25 4.37
CA ARG A 86 7.90 -10.92 3.90
C ARG A 86 8.15 -9.45 3.54
N SER A 87 7.12 -8.59 3.46
CA SER A 87 7.33 -7.18 3.11
C SER A 87 7.75 -6.32 4.32
N VAL A 88 7.90 -6.92 5.50
CA VAL A 88 8.26 -6.21 6.75
C VAL A 88 9.78 -6.00 6.93
N ALA A 89 10.67 -6.47 6.05
CA ALA A 89 12.12 -6.21 6.23
C ALA A 89 12.90 -6.02 4.92
N PRO A 90 13.79 -5.00 4.77
CA PRO A 90 14.01 -3.81 5.59
C PRO A 90 13.84 -2.51 4.75
N ALA A 91 12.64 -1.94 4.71
CA ALA A 91 12.50 -0.51 4.37
C ALA A 91 12.70 0.40 5.61
N ILE A 92 12.87 -0.24 6.77
CA ILE A 92 13.06 0.36 8.09
C ILE A 92 14.49 0.03 8.54
N SER A 93 15.44 0.77 7.99
CA SER A 93 16.75 1.02 8.60
C SER A 93 17.19 2.44 8.27
#